data_AF-A0A7V7S5J9-F1
#
_entry.id   AF-A0A7V7S5J9-F1
#
_cell.length_a   1.000
_cell.length_b   1.000
_cell.length_c   1.000
_cell.angle_alpha   90.00
_cell.angle_beta   90.00
_cell.angle_gamma   90.00
#
_symmetry.space_group_name_H-M   'P 1'
#
loop_
_entity.id
_entity.type
_entity.pdbx_description
1 polymer ?
#
loop_
_entity_poly.entity_id
_entity_poly.type
_entity_poly.pdbx_seq_one_letter_code
_entity_poly.pdbx_strand_id
1 'polypeptide(L)' 'MFVSDFALNEARERIGRRWDSTEVYPFVNELDTLLRETGFSSINWRQTAPCHWAVVAHK' A
#
# COMPACT_ATOMS: atom_id res chain seq x y z
N MET A 1 -1.48 1.46 -3.13
CA MET A 1 -1.49 0.99 -1.72
C MET A 1 -1.29 2.17 -0.80
N PHE A 2 -1.89 2.12 0.39
CA PHE A 2 -1.83 3.18 1.38
C PHE A 2 -1.16 2.71 2.66
N VAL A 3 -0.58 3.63 3.43
CA VAL A 3 0.05 3.29 4.71
C VAL A 3 -0.93 3.36 5.88
N SER A 4 -2.09 4.00 5.68
CA SER A 4 -3.15 4.18 6.68
C SER A 4 -4.43 4.67 6.02
N ASP A 5 -5.54 4.59 6.75
CA ASP A 5 -6.81 5.21 6.35
C ASP A 5 -6.69 6.71 6.11
N PHE A 6 -5.85 7.40 6.90
CA PHE A 6 -5.62 8.83 6.73
C PHE A 6 -5.03 9.12 5.34
N ALA A 7 -3.99 8.38 4.94
CA ALA A 7 -3.36 8.56 3.62
C ALA A 7 -4.30 8.19 2.46
N LEU A 8 -5.20 7.22 2.68
CA LEU A 8 -6.24 6.86 1.71
C LEU A 8 -7.25 8.01 1.56
N ASN A 9 -7.76 8.54 2.67
CA ASN A 9 -8.74 9.62 2.65
C ASN A 9 -8.16 10.91 2.06
N GLU A 10 -6.91 11.27 2.40
CA GLU A 10 -6.21 12.41 1.82
C GLU A 10 -6.05 12.26 0.30
N ALA A 11 -5.68 11.07 -0.16
CA ALA A 11 -5.57 10.80 -1.60
C ALA A 11 -6.92 10.85 -2.31
N ARG A 12 -7.99 10.32 -1.68
CA ARG A 12 -9.36 10.39 -2.20
C ARG A 12 -9.80 11.83 -2.39
N GLU A 13 -9.58 12.69 -1.40
CA GLU A 13 -9.90 14.12 -1.49
C GLU A 13 -9.09 14.81 -2.59
N ARG A 14 -7.79 14.55 -2.67
CA ARG A 14 -6.89 15.15 -3.69
C ARG A 14 -7.23 14.72 -5.12
N ILE A 15 -7.58 13.46 -5.33
CA ILE A 15 -7.91 12.90 -6.66
C ILE A 15 -9.33 13.33 -7.07
N GLY A 16 -10.25 13.43 -6.11
CA GLY A 16 -11.61 13.92 -6.30
C GLY A 16 -12.40 13.08 -7.31
N ARG A 17 -12.94 13.72 -8.35
CA ARG A 17 -13.81 13.07 -9.35
C ARG A 17 -13.17 11.92 -10.13
N ARG A 18 -11.84 11.82 -10.11
CA ARG A 18 -11.10 10.73 -10.77
C ARG A 18 -10.84 9.54 -9.83
N TRP A 19 -11.32 9.60 -8.60
CA TRP A 19 -11.18 8.51 -7.65
C TRP A 19 -12.07 7.35 -8.08
N ASP A 20 -11.50 6.15 -8.15
CA ASP A 20 -12.28 4.95 -8.42
C ASP A 20 -12.86 4.43 -7.10
N SER A 21 -14.16 4.60 -6.91
CA SER A 21 -14.85 4.09 -5.72
C SER A 21 -15.17 2.59 -5.78
N THR A 22 -14.91 1.94 -6.91
CA THR A 22 -15.15 0.50 -7.10
C THR A 22 -13.92 -0.34 -6.78
N GLU A 23 -12.74 0.29 -6.75
CA GLU A 23 -11.47 -0.37 -6.45
C GLU A 23 -11.28 -0.58 -4.94
N VAL A 24 -10.72 -1.73 -4.56
CA VAL A 24 -10.33 -2.02 -3.18
C VAL A 24 -8.85 -1.72 -3.05
N TYR A 25 -8.52 -0.61 -2.40
CA TYR A 25 -7.13 -0.19 -2.26
C TYR A 25 -6.45 -0.86 -1.05
N PRO A 26 -5.41 -1.69 -1.23
CA PRO A 26 -4.78 -2.41 -0.13
C PRO A 26 -3.88 -1.52 0.73
N PHE A 27 -3.66 -1.94 1.97
CA PHE A 27 -2.69 -1.30 2.85
C PHE A 27 -1.32 -2.00 2.85
N VAL A 28 -0.27 -1.20 3.02
CA VAL A 28 1.12 -1.68 3.05
C VAL A 28 1.35 -2.66 4.21
N ASN A 29 0.75 -2.41 5.38
CA ASN A 29 0.89 -3.28 6.56
C ASN A 29 0.21 -4.64 6.40
N GLU A 30 -0.92 -4.71 5.69
CA GLU A 30 -1.63 -5.97 5.41
C GLU A 30 -0.76 -6.88 4.56
N LEU A 31 -0.20 -6.33 3.46
CA LEU A 31 0.72 -7.10 2.61
C LEU A 31 2.03 -7.44 3.34
N ASP A 32 2.57 -6.54 4.17
CA ASP A 32 3.77 -6.84 4.99
C ASP A 32 3.51 -8.03 5.94
N THR A 33 2.36 -8.06 6.59
CA THR A 33 1.94 -9.16 7.48
C THR A 33 1.86 -10.47 6.71
N LEU A 34 1.15 -10.49 5.58
CA LEU A 34 0.99 -11.68 4.75
C LEU A 34 2.34 -12.23 4.25
N LEU A 35 3.27 -11.36 3.86
CA LEU A 35 4.61 -11.76 3.44
C LEU A 35 5.36 -12.46 4.58
N ARG A 36 5.31 -11.92 5.80
CA ARG A 36 5.96 -12.52 6.97
C ARG A 36 5.34 -13.87 7.33
N GLU A 37 4.01 -13.95 7.34
CA GLU A 37 3.28 -15.20 7.63
C GLU A 37 3.59 -16.31 6.61
N THR A 38 3.85 -15.92 5.36
CA THR A 38 4.23 -16.85 4.27
C THR A 38 5.71 -17.24 4.30
N GLY A 39 6.47 -16.75 5.30
CA GLY A 39 7.88 -17.08 5.51
C GLY A 39 8.86 -16.19 4.74
N PHE A 40 8.41 -15.08 4.16
CA PHE A 40 9.34 -14.09 3.61
C PHE A 40 10.01 -13.32 4.75
N SER A 41 11.27 -12.98 4.53
CA SER A 41 12.13 -12.22 5.41
C SER A 41 12.82 -11.08 4.64
N SER A 42 13.58 -10.25 5.34
CA SER A 42 14.30 -9.12 4.75
C SER A 42 13.42 -8.22 3.88
N ILE A 43 12.17 -7.99 4.33
CA ILE A 43 11.17 -7.21 3.60
C ILE A 43 11.57 -5.73 3.64
N ASN A 44 11.73 -5.13 2.46
CA ASN A 44 12.10 -3.75 2.29
C ASN A 44 11.06 -3.03 1.43
N TRP A 45 10.45 -2.00 2.00
CA TRP A 45 9.44 -1.16 1.36
C TRP A 45 10.04 0.18 0.96
N ARG A 46 9.75 0.63 -0.25
CA ARG A 46 10.13 1.96 -0.73
C ARG A 46 8.97 2.62 -1.46
N GLN A 47 8.62 3.83 -1.04
CA GLN A 47 7.69 4.66 -1.80
C GLN A 47 8.41 5.24 -3.02
N THR A 48 7.82 5.07 -4.20
CA THR A 48 8.41 5.54 -5.47
C THR A 48 7.60 6.67 -6.11
N ALA A 49 6.33 6.82 -5.72
CA ALA A 49 5.50 8.00 -6.01
C ALA A 49 4.36 8.09 -4.97
N PRO A 50 3.55 9.17 -4.95
CA PRO A 50 2.36 9.22 -4.09
C PRO A 50 1.47 7.99 -4.30
N CYS A 51 1.13 7.29 -3.21
CA CYS A 51 0.29 6.09 -3.23
C CYS A 51 0.88 4.87 -3.98
N HIS A 52 2.13 4.97 -4.45
CA HIS A 52 2.84 3.94 -5.22
C HIS A 52 4.08 3.45 -4.47
N TRP A 53 4.14 2.12 -4.29
CA TRP A 53 5.11 1.46 -3.44
C TRP A 53 5.78 0.32 -4.20
N ALA A 54 7.08 0.17 -3.99
CA ALA A 54 7.85 -0.99 -4.36
C ALA A 54 8.18 -1.81 -3.10
N VAL A 55 8.16 -3.13 -3.22
CA VAL A 55 8.55 -4.06 -2.16
C VAL A 55 9.54 -5.07 -2.72
N VAL A 56 10.59 -5.34 -1.95
CA VAL A 56 11.52 -6.45 -2.15
C VAL A 56 11.44 -7.33 -0.92
N ALA A 57 11.28 -8.64 -1.12
CA ALA A 57 11.21 -9.63 -0.04
C ALA A 57 11.98 -10.88 -0.47
N HIS A 58 12.65 -11.52 0.48
CA HIS A 58 13.43 -12.74 0.25
C HIS A 58 12.78 -13.91 0.98
N LYS A 59 12.80 -15.09 0.36
CA LYS A 59 12.24 -16.31 0.95
C LYS A 59 13.36 -17.28 1.30
#